data_AF-A0A2Z6MRD2-F1
#
_entry.id   AF-A0A2Z6MRD2-F1
#
_cell.length_a   1.000
_cell.length_b   1.000
_cell.length_c   1.000
_cell.angle_alpha   90.00
_cell.angle_beta   90.00
_cell.angle_gamma   90.00
#
_symmetry.space_group_name_H-M   'P 1'
#
loop_
_entity.id
_entity.type
_entity.pdbx_description
1 polymer ?
#
loop_
_entity_poly.entity_id
_entity_poly.type
_entity_poly.pdbx_seq_one_letter_code
_entity_poly.pdbx_strand_id
1 'polypeptide(L)'
;MEDSSFLDRMIGHLRGTCKYGHTLLYYTGYPKDLGPSRVIHFTSERNFVDLLHEGLPVVVAFTIRSNYTEHLDKVLEEAAAEFYPHVKFMRVSYR
;
A
#
# COMPACT_ATOMS: atom_id res chain seq x y z
N MET A 1 -20.75 -18.51 6.21
CA MET A 1 -19.60 -17.75 6.72
C MET A 1 -18.49 -18.04 5.72
N GLU A 2 -18.33 -17.19 4.70
CA GLU A 2 -17.23 -17.36 3.75
C GLU A 2 -15.93 -17.12 4.51
N ASP A 3 -15.04 -18.10 4.47
CA ASP A 3 -13.67 -17.94 4.95
C ASP A 3 -13.09 -16.71 4.27
N SER A 4 -12.67 -15.73 5.07
CA SER A 4 -12.03 -14.53 4.55
C SER A 4 -10.87 -14.96 3.66
N SER A 5 -10.83 -14.43 2.45
CA SER A 5 -9.82 -14.82 1.46
C SER A 5 -8.43 -14.60 2.07
N PHE A 6 -7.43 -15.34 1.61
CA PHE A 6 -6.05 -15.17 2.08
C PHE A 6 -5.61 -13.69 2.06
N LEU A 7 -6.06 -12.94 1.05
CA LEU A 7 -5.82 -11.51 0.92
C LEU A 7 -6.50 -10.71 2.04
N ASP A 8 -7.75 -11.00 2.39
CA ASP A 8 -8.45 -10.34 3.50
C ASP A 8 -7.75 -10.55 4.84
N ARG A 9 -7.21 -11.76 5.08
CA ARG A 9 -6.40 -12.05 6.27
C ARG A 9 -5.09 -11.27 6.26
N MET A 10 -4.38 -11.28 5.14
CA MET A 10 -3.13 -10.54 4.97
C MET A 10 -3.34 -9.02 5.19
N ILE A 11 -4.37 -8.44 4.58
CA ILE A 11 -4.76 -7.04 4.76
C ILE A 11 -5.16 -6.78 6.22
N GLY A 12 -5.90 -7.69 6.85
CA GLY A 12 -6.24 -7.61 8.27
C GLY A 12 -5.00 -7.54 9.18
N HIS A 13 -3.98 -8.36 8.92
CA HIS A 13 -2.71 -8.32 9.64
C HIS A 13 -1.96 -7.00 9.42
N LEU A 14 -1.87 -6.53 8.18
CA LEU A 14 -1.23 -5.25 7.83
C LEU A 14 -1.91 -4.07 8.55
N ARG A 15 -3.24 -4.05 8.57
CA ARG A 15 -4.04 -3.06 9.30
C ARG A 15 -3.80 -3.14 10.80
N GLY A 16 -3.70 -4.34 11.36
CA GLY A 16 -3.41 -4.56 12.78
C GLY A 16 -2.07 -3.95 13.22
N THR A 17 -1.01 -4.14 12.43
CA THR A 17 0.31 -3.55 12.71
C THR A 17 0.34 -2.03 12.59
N CYS A 18 -0.47 -1.47 11.69
CA CYS A 18 -0.52 -0.02 11.48
C CYS A 18 -1.54 0.72 12.35
N LYS A 19 -2.50 0.04 12.98
CA LYS A 19 -3.45 0.63 13.94
C LYS A 19 -2.75 1.31 15.11
N TYR A 20 -1.64 0.75 15.60
CA TYR A 20 -0.82 1.39 16.64
C TYR A 20 -0.18 2.71 16.15
N GLY A 21 0.22 2.78 14.88
CA GLY A 21 0.65 4.02 14.23
C GLY A 21 -0.51 5.01 14.10
N HIS A 22 -1.67 4.56 13.62
CA HIS A 22 -2.86 5.40 13.45
C HIS A 22 -3.34 6.01 14.78
N THR A 23 -3.40 5.24 15.87
CA THR A 23 -3.78 5.76 17.19
C THR A 23 -2.77 6.80 17.70
N LEU A 24 -1.46 6.55 17.60
CA LEU A 24 -0.45 7.54 17.97
C LEU A 24 -0.55 8.82 17.13
N LEU A 25 -0.83 8.69 15.82
CA LEU A 25 -0.97 9.82 14.89
C LEU A 25 -2.24 10.66 15.13
N TYR A 26 -3.33 10.02 15.56
CA TYR A 26 -4.57 10.70 15.97
C TYR A 26 -4.36 11.58 17.20
N TYR A 27 -3.52 11.15 18.15
CA TYR A 27 -3.20 11.94 19.34
C TYR A 27 -2.24 13.11 19.05
N THR A 28 -1.42 13.03 17.99
CA THR A 28 -0.39 14.04 17.69
C THR A 28 -0.80 15.11 16.66
N GLY A 29 -1.97 15.02 16.03
CA GLY A 29 -2.49 16.07 15.13
C GLY A 29 -1.66 16.29 13.86
N TYR A 30 -1.47 15.23 13.06
CA TYR A 30 -0.67 15.27 11.82
C TYR A 30 -1.29 16.18 10.73
N PRO A 31 -0.49 16.81 9.83
CA PRO A 31 -1.00 17.77 8.84
C PRO A 31 -1.98 17.08 7.89
N LYS A 32 -3.19 17.61 7.79
CA LYS A 32 -4.27 17.11 6.91
C LYS A 32 -3.98 17.35 5.42
N ASP A 33 -2.82 17.91 5.12
CA ASP A 33 -2.51 18.50 3.82
C ASP A 33 -1.70 17.57 2.91
N LEU A 34 -1.16 16.47 3.46
CA LEU A 34 -0.27 15.56 2.73
C LEU A 34 -1.01 14.56 1.81
N GLY A 35 -2.33 14.41 1.97
CA GLY A 35 -3.14 13.52 1.15
C GLY A 35 -2.82 12.02 1.37
N PRO A 36 -3.68 11.13 0.83
CA PRO A 36 -3.43 9.69 0.87
C PRO A 36 -2.20 9.30 0.06
N SER A 37 -1.58 8.16 0.40
CA SER A 37 -0.62 7.51 -0.49
C SER A 37 -1.30 7.14 -1.81
N ARG A 38 -0.51 7.09 -2.89
CA ARG A 38 -0.96 6.68 -4.23
C ARG A 38 -0.17 5.47 -4.69
N VAL A 39 -0.76 4.65 -5.55
CA VAL A 39 -0.04 3.58 -6.22
C VAL A 39 0.91 4.17 -7.26
N ILE A 40 2.18 3.80 -7.16
CA ILE A 40 3.27 4.19 -8.06
C ILE A 40 3.49 3.04 -9.04
N HIS A 41 3.44 3.30 -10.34
CA HIS A 41 3.80 2.29 -11.32
C HIS A 41 5.32 2.16 -11.43
N PHE A 42 5.82 0.94 -11.36
CA PHE A 42 7.23 0.67 -11.58
C PHE A 42 7.65 1.08 -12.99
N THR A 43 8.71 1.88 -13.07
CA THR A 43 9.28 2.36 -14.34
C THR A 43 10.68 1.82 -14.58
N SER A 44 11.53 1.80 -13.54
CA SER A 44 12.91 1.34 -13.59
C SER A 44 13.43 0.99 -12.19
N GLU A 45 14.50 0.20 -12.13
CA GLU A 45 15.20 -0.11 -10.87
C GLU A 45 15.71 1.15 -10.17
N ARG A 46 16.23 2.13 -10.95
CA ARG A 46 16.70 3.40 -10.39
C ARG A 46 15.58 4.13 -9.65
N ASN A 47 14.40 4.24 -10.25
CA ASN A 47 13.24 4.87 -9.61
C ASN A 47 12.79 4.13 -8.34
N PHE A 48 12.91 2.80 -8.33
CA PHE A 48 12.63 2.01 -7.14
C PHE A 48 13.66 2.27 -6.03
N VAL A 49 14.95 2.33 -6.35
CA VAL A 49 16.01 2.67 -5.38
C VAL A 49 15.83 4.09 -4.84
N ASP A 50 15.49 5.05 -5.68
CA ASP A 50 15.20 6.42 -5.25
C ASP A 50 14.02 6.46 -4.27
N LEU A 51 12.97 5.67 -4.52
CA LEU A 51 11.83 5.52 -3.61
C LEU A 51 12.25 4.92 -2.26
N LEU A 52 13.15 3.93 -2.24
CA LEU A 52 13.68 3.35 -1.00
C LEU A 52 14.53 4.35 -0.20
N HIS A 53 15.25 5.24 -0.88
CA HIS A 53 16.03 6.29 -0.24
C HIS A 53 15.17 7.36 0.46
N GLU A 54 13.85 7.42 0.20
CA GLU A 54 12.92 8.27 0.99
C GLU A 54 12.79 7.81 2.45
N GLY A 55 13.23 6.59 2.78
CA GLY A 55 13.23 6.07 4.15
C GLY A 55 11.85 5.62 4.67
N LEU A 56 10.86 5.53 3.79
CA LEU A 56 9.52 5.06 4.09
C LEU A 56 9.35 3.58 3.67
N PRO A 57 8.57 2.77 4.42
CA PRO A 57 8.18 1.44 4.00
C PRO A 57 7.55 1.43 2.60
N VAL A 58 7.95 0.47 1.77
CA VAL A 58 7.41 0.28 0.42
C VAL A 58 6.77 -1.10 0.32
N VAL A 59 5.48 -1.14 -0.01
CA VAL A 59 4.76 -2.35 -0.43
C VAL A 59 4.92 -2.49 -1.94
N VAL A 60 5.48 -3.60 -2.39
CA VAL A 60 5.65 -3.89 -3.83
C VAL A 60 4.72 -5.03 -4.25
N ALA A 61 3.80 -4.73 -5.15
CA ALA A 61 2.86 -5.70 -5.71
C ALA A 61 3.31 -6.14 -7.10
N PHE A 62 3.75 -7.40 -7.20
CA PHE A 62 4.10 -8.04 -8.45
C PHE A 62 2.86 -8.68 -9.08
N THR A 63 2.48 -8.20 -10.27
CA THR A 63 1.26 -8.61 -10.96
C THR A 63 1.57 -9.21 -12.32
N ILE A 64 0.91 -10.33 -12.61
CA ILE A 64 0.83 -10.92 -13.96
C ILE A 64 -0.56 -10.61 -14.50
N ARG A 65 -0.68 -10.32 -15.80
CA ARG A 65 -1.97 -10.07 -16.44
C ARG A 65 -2.89 -11.28 -16.29
N SER A 66 -4.02 -11.08 -15.61
CA SER A 66 -5.06 -12.08 -15.41
C SER A 66 -6.39 -11.39 -15.08
N ASN A 67 -7.48 -12.16 -15.06
CA ASN A 67 -8.81 -11.66 -14.68
C ASN A 67 -8.88 -11.18 -13.22
N TYR A 68 -7.92 -11.55 -12.37
CA TYR A 68 -7.86 -11.11 -10.97
C TYR A 68 -7.04 -9.83 -10.78
N THR A 69 -6.31 -9.39 -11.80
CA THR A 69 -5.41 -8.23 -11.70
C THR A 69 -6.19 -6.95 -11.39
N GLU A 70 -7.38 -6.76 -11.97
CA GLU A 70 -8.21 -5.58 -11.69
C GLU A 70 -8.68 -5.53 -10.23
N HIS A 71 -9.07 -6.66 -9.66
CA HIS A 71 -9.48 -6.73 -8.26
C HIS A 71 -8.30 -6.42 -7.34
N LEU A 72 -7.12 -6.97 -7.63
CA LEU A 72 -5.91 -6.69 -6.87
C LEU A 72 -5.48 -5.21 -6.98
N ASP A 73 -5.53 -4.63 -8.19
CA ASP A 73 -5.22 -3.22 -8.41
C ASP A 73 -6.17 -2.33 -7.55
N LYS A 74 -7.46 -2.66 -7.48
CA LYS A 74 -8.43 -1.96 -6.64
C LYS A 74 -8.12 -2.07 -5.14
N VAL A 75 -7.84 -3.28 -4.65
CA VAL A 75 -7.46 -3.50 -3.24
C VAL A 75 -6.18 -2.73 -2.89
N LEU A 76 -5.23 -2.64 -3.83
CA LEU A 76 -3.99 -1.91 -3.65
C LEU A 76 -4.21 -0.39 -3.54
N GLU A 77 -5.10 0.18 -4.37
CA GLU A 77 -5.50 1.58 -4.29
C GLU A 77 -6.25 1.91 -2.99
N GLU A 78 -7.18 1.03 -2.57
CA GLU A 78 -7.91 1.19 -1.31
C GLU A 78 -6.96 1.15 -0.11
N ALA A 79 -5.97 0.25 -0.13
CA ALA A 79 -4.92 0.21 0.89
C ALA A 79 -4.09 1.51 0.88
N ALA A 80 -3.61 1.95 -0.29
CA ALA A 80 -2.83 3.18 -0.40
C ALA A 80 -3.59 4.40 0.16
N ALA A 81 -4.91 4.45 -0.03
CA ALA A 81 -5.76 5.49 0.54
C ALA A 81 -5.88 5.43 2.08
N GLU A 82 -5.88 4.24 2.67
CA GLU A 82 -5.96 4.03 4.13
C GLU A 82 -4.62 4.31 4.83
N PHE A 83 -3.49 3.93 4.20
CA PHE A 83 -2.14 4.15 4.74
C PHE A 83 -1.59 5.53 4.31
N TYR A 84 -2.22 6.60 4.83
CA TYR A 84 -1.75 7.99 4.77
C TYR A 84 -0.26 8.10 5.06
N PRO A 85 0.49 9.06 4.46
CA PRO A 85 1.58 8.92 3.49
C PRO A 85 2.86 8.17 3.96
N HIS A 86 2.74 7.30 4.96
CA HIS A 86 3.84 6.62 5.62
C HIS A 86 4.21 5.28 4.98
N VAL A 87 3.39 4.79 4.05
CA VAL A 87 3.68 3.58 3.27
C VAL A 87 3.50 3.90 1.79
N LYS A 88 4.51 3.61 0.99
CA LYS A 88 4.46 3.75 -0.47
C LYS A 88 3.98 2.44 -1.07
N PHE A 89 3.16 2.52 -2.10
CA PHE A 89 2.64 1.36 -2.82
C PHE A 89 3.19 1.38 -4.23
N MET A 90 3.90 0.34 -4.63
CA MET A 90 4.44 0.21 -5.99
C MET A 90 3.84 -1.00 -6.68
N ARG A 91 3.30 -0.80 -7.89
CA ARG A 91 2.81 -1.86 -8.77
C ARG A 91 3.84 -2.19 -9.84
N VAL A 92 4.27 -3.45 -9.88
CA VAL A 92 5.10 -4.01 -10.94
C VAL A 92 4.22 -4.91 -11.80
N SER A 93 4.19 -4.66 -13.11
CA SER A 93 3.44 -5.48 -14.06
C SER A 93 4.37 -6.18 -15.02
N TYR A 94 4.26 -7.50 -15.09
CA TYR A 94 4.90 -8.29 -16.14
C TYR A 94 4.04 -8.22 -17.40
N ARG A 95 4.67 -7.95 -18.54
CA ARG A 95 3.99 -7.86 -19.84
C ARG A 95 3.58 -9.22 -20.36
#